data_AF-A0A7V1HXR4-F1
#
_entry.id   AF-A0A7V1HXR4-F1
#
_cell.length_a   1.000
_cell.length_b   1.000
_cell.length_c   1.000
_cell.angle_alpha   90.00
_cell.angle_beta   90.00
_cell.angle_gamma   90.00
#
_symmetry.space_group_name_H-M   'P 1'
#
loop_
_entity.id
_entity.type
_entity.pdbx_description
1 polymer ?
#
loop_
_entity_poly.entity_id
_entity_poly.type
_entity_poly.pdbx_seq_one_letter_code
_entity_poly.pdbx_strand_id
1 'polypeptide(L)'
;MELTTKKILAIIPARGNSKGLPQKNIINLNGKPLIAWTIEASLKSKYITKTIVSSDSDTILKIAKKYGANTLKRPVQYSTDQASSEVVVKHAMKSINKKYDYIILLQPTSPLRDKTAIDNAFEKLFSLDATSLISVCETDNKILKA
;
A
#
# COMPACT_ATOMS: atom_id res chain seq x y z
N MET A 1 31.53 -7.39 -0.78
CA MET A 1 30.20 -7.78 -0.27
C MET A 1 29.21 -7.48 -1.38
N GLU A 2 28.70 -8.49 -2.07
CA GLU A 2 27.59 -8.28 -3.01
C GLU A 2 26.41 -7.75 -2.21
N LEU A 3 26.01 -6.50 -2.47
CA LEU A 3 24.72 -5.99 -2.05
C LEU A 3 23.67 -6.78 -2.84
N THR A 4 23.25 -7.93 -2.32
CA THR A 4 22.05 -8.61 -2.82
C THR A 4 20.91 -7.61 -2.70
N THR A 5 20.47 -7.07 -3.82
CA THR A 5 19.38 -6.10 -3.88
C THR A 5 18.11 -6.76 -3.35
N LYS A 6 17.72 -6.43 -2.11
CA LYS A 6 16.51 -6.92 -1.45
C LYS A 6 15.30 -6.68 -2.37
N LYS A 7 14.52 -7.71 -2.63
CA LYS A 7 13.28 -7.66 -3.43
C LYS A 7 12.13 -7.27 -2.53
N ILE A 8 11.59 -6.09 -2.76
CA ILE A 8 10.53 -5.51 -1.93
C ILE A 8 9.25 -5.35 -2.76
N LEU A 9 8.18 -5.97 -2.27
CA LEU A 9 6.84 -5.88 -2.86
C LEU A 9 5.99 -4.86 -2.09
N ALA A 10 5.56 -3.80 -2.76
CA ALA A 10 4.52 -2.92 -2.26
C ALA A 10 3.14 -3.40 -2.70
N ILE A 11 2.24 -3.56 -1.73
CA ILE A 11 0.84 -3.92 -1.94
C ILE A 11 -0.02 -2.72 -1.53
N ILE A 12 -0.80 -2.21 -2.48
CA ILE A 12 -1.74 -1.12 -2.28
C ILE A 12 -3.17 -1.70 -2.34
N PRO A 13 -3.83 -1.96 -1.19
CA PRO A 13 -5.19 -2.48 -1.17
C PRO A 13 -6.18 -1.34 -1.45
N ALA A 14 -7.00 -1.48 -2.49
CA ALA A 14 -7.97 -0.46 -2.87
C ALA A 14 -9.29 -1.08 -3.33
N ARG A 15 -10.21 -1.35 -2.40
CA ARG A 15 -11.54 -1.88 -2.74
C ARG A 15 -12.42 -0.85 -3.43
N GLY A 16 -13.32 -1.32 -4.30
CA GLY A 16 -14.32 -0.48 -4.97
C GLY A 16 -15.35 0.09 -4.00
N ASN A 17 -15.93 -0.80 -3.19
CA ASN A 17 -17.00 -0.45 -2.26
C ASN A 17 -16.43 0.11 -0.97
N SER A 18 -16.69 1.39 -0.71
CA SER A 18 -16.31 2.07 0.53
C SER A 18 -17.58 2.54 1.24
N LYS A 19 -17.84 2.01 2.45
CA LYS A 19 -19.06 2.32 3.23
C LYS A 19 -19.19 3.80 3.60
N GLY A 20 -18.13 4.40 4.14
CA GLY A 20 -18.19 5.79 4.62
C GLY A 20 -18.20 6.83 3.50
N LEU A 21 -17.32 6.66 2.51
CA LEU A 21 -17.22 7.56 1.35
C LEU A 21 -17.21 6.72 0.08
N PRO A 22 -18.29 6.71 -0.72
CA PRO A 22 -18.35 5.97 -1.98
C PRO A 22 -17.18 6.33 -2.90
N GLN A 23 -16.58 5.32 -3.55
CA GLN A 23 -15.47 5.49 -4.48
C GLN A 23 -14.24 6.24 -3.89
N LYS A 24 -14.07 6.24 -2.55
CA LYS A 24 -12.98 6.93 -1.82
C LYS A 24 -11.60 6.82 -2.48
N ASN A 25 -11.22 5.64 -2.96
CA ASN A 25 -9.89 5.40 -3.52
C ASN A 25 -9.64 6.15 -4.84
N ILE A 26 -10.69 6.63 -5.52
CA ILE A 26 -10.58 7.34 -6.79
C ILE A 26 -11.17 8.75 -6.75
N ILE A 27 -11.57 9.22 -5.57
CA ILE A 27 -12.02 10.60 -5.39
C ILE A 27 -10.87 11.55 -5.74
N ASN A 28 -11.20 12.68 -6.37
CA ASN A 28 -10.23 13.73 -6.64
C ASN A 28 -9.73 14.34 -5.33
N LEU A 29 -8.42 14.26 -5.11
CA LEU A 29 -7.70 14.91 -4.03
C LEU A 29 -6.59 15.74 -4.66
N ASN A 30 -6.77 17.06 -4.65
CA ASN A 30 -5.82 18.03 -5.19
C ASN A 30 -5.38 17.72 -6.65
N GLY A 31 -6.36 17.47 -7.52
CA GLY A 31 -6.16 17.26 -8.96
C GLY A 31 -5.78 15.83 -9.37
N LYS A 32 -5.70 14.87 -8.43
CA LYS A 32 -5.40 13.46 -8.70
C LYS A 32 -6.34 12.53 -7.92
N PRO A 33 -6.67 11.34 -8.43
CA PRO A 33 -7.38 10.32 -7.65
C PRO A 33 -6.60 9.98 -6.36
N LEU A 34 -7.29 9.77 -5.23
CA LEU A 34 -6.65 9.51 -3.93
C LEU A 34 -5.55 8.43 -4.00
N ILE A 35 -5.82 7.30 -4.66
CA ILE A 35 -4.86 6.19 -4.80
C ILE A 35 -3.58 6.58 -5.54
N ALA A 36 -3.64 7.56 -6.44
CA ALA A 36 -2.50 8.00 -7.24
C ALA A 36 -1.34 8.49 -6.37
N TRP A 37 -1.64 9.22 -5.29
CA TRP A 37 -0.63 9.71 -4.35
C TRP A 37 0.22 8.57 -3.77
N THR A 38 -0.44 7.48 -3.39
CA THR A 38 0.23 6.30 -2.84
C THR A 38 0.99 5.50 -3.92
N ILE A 39 0.43 5.38 -5.13
CA ILE A 39 1.12 4.73 -6.26
C ILE A 39 2.40 5.47 -6.61
N GLU A 40 2.33 6.79 -6.78
CA GLU A 40 3.49 7.61 -7.12
C GLU A 40 4.57 7.56 -6.03
N ALA A 41 4.18 7.67 -4.75
CA ALA A 41 5.12 7.53 -3.63
C ALA A 41 5.81 6.16 -3.65
N SER A 42 5.06 5.09 -3.94
CA SER A 42 5.58 3.73 -4.03
C SER A 42 6.57 3.57 -5.18
N LEU A 43 6.24 4.06 -6.37
CA LEU A 43 7.07 3.93 -7.57
C LEU A 43 8.33 4.81 -7.52
N LYS A 44 8.31 5.90 -6.74
CA LYS A 44 9.46 6.80 -6.56
C LYS A 44 10.42 6.37 -5.44
N SER A 45 10.05 5.39 -4.62
CA SER A 45 10.92 4.85 -3.56
C SER A 45 12.11 4.12 -4.18
N LYS A 46 13.32 4.33 -3.63
CA LYS A 46 14.54 3.64 -4.10
C LYS A 46 14.61 2.16 -3.69
N TYR A 47 13.80 1.74 -2.72
CA TYR A 47 13.80 0.38 -2.19
C TYR A 47 12.72 -0.51 -2.83
N ILE A 48 11.59 0.07 -3.27
CA ILE A 48 10.47 -0.71 -3.80
C ILE A 48 10.84 -1.27 -5.18
N THR A 49 10.81 -2.60 -5.29
CA THR A 49 11.12 -3.29 -6.55
C THR A 49 9.88 -3.57 -7.40
N LYS A 50 8.70 -3.66 -6.78
CA LYS A 50 7.43 -3.85 -7.48
C LYS A 50 6.28 -3.25 -6.69
N THR A 51 5.42 -2.52 -7.39
CA THR A 51 4.18 -1.95 -6.84
C THR A 51 2.97 -2.64 -7.45
N ILE A 52 2.11 -3.22 -6.61
CA ILE A 52 0.86 -3.84 -7.03
C ILE A 52 -0.32 -3.18 -6.32
N VAL A 53 -1.31 -2.75 -7.11
CA VAL A 53 -2.64 -2.40 -6.63
C VAL A 53 -3.54 -3.63 -6.66
N SER A 54 -4.07 -4.02 -5.49
CA SER A 54 -5.03 -5.10 -5.34
C SER A 54 -6.44 -4.55 -5.20
N SER A 55 -7.32 -4.86 -6.16
CA SER A 55 -8.70 -4.35 -6.18
C SER A 55 -9.68 -5.34 -6.80
N ASP A 56 -10.93 -5.30 -6.35
CA ASP A 56 -12.09 -5.91 -7.00
C ASP A 56 -12.71 -5.01 -8.09
N SER A 57 -12.38 -3.72 -8.13
CA SER A 57 -12.97 -2.75 -9.08
C SER A 57 -12.11 -2.57 -10.32
N ASP A 58 -12.67 -2.83 -11.51
CA ASP A 58 -11.95 -2.60 -12.76
C ASP A 58 -11.62 -1.14 -13.01
N THR A 59 -12.46 -0.21 -12.51
CA THR A 59 -12.19 1.23 -12.57
C THR A 59 -10.92 1.59 -11.80
N ILE A 60 -10.78 1.07 -10.57
CA ILE A 60 -9.58 1.28 -9.75
C ILE A 60 -8.35 0.68 -10.44
N LEU A 61 -8.46 -0.54 -10.99
CA LEU A 61 -7.35 -1.19 -11.68
C LEU A 61 -6.94 -0.42 -12.96
N LYS A 62 -7.89 0.10 -13.74
CA LYS A 62 -7.60 0.93 -14.91
C LYS A 62 -6.84 2.21 -14.51
N ILE A 63 -7.28 2.88 -13.45
CA ILE A 63 -6.57 4.05 -12.89
C ILE A 63 -5.17 3.66 -12.42
N ALA A 64 -5.04 2.56 -11.69
CA ALA A 64 -3.74 2.09 -11.20
C ALA A 64 -2.73 1.85 -12.33
N LYS A 65 -3.16 1.21 -13.44
CA LYS A 65 -2.33 1.04 -14.64
C LYS A 65 -1.92 2.38 -15.25
N LYS A 66 -2.84 3.35 -15.33
CA LYS A 66 -2.54 4.71 -15.85
C LYS A 66 -1.45 5.40 -15.04
N TYR A 67 -1.36 5.12 -13.73
CA TYR A 67 -0.32 5.64 -12.84
C TYR A 67 0.94 4.74 -12.76
N GLY A 68 1.06 3.72 -13.61
CA GLY A 68 2.26 2.89 -13.74
C GLY A 68 2.35 1.72 -12.76
N ALA A 69 1.33 1.47 -11.92
CA ALA A 69 1.33 0.31 -11.03
C ALA A 69 0.93 -0.98 -11.76
N ASN A 70 1.47 -2.11 -11.31
CA ASN A 70 0.90 -3.40 -11.65
C ASN A 70 -0.46 -3.57 -10.94
N THR A 71 -1.32 -4.39 -11.53
CA THR A 71 -2.67 -4.63 -11.01
C THR A 71 -2.89 -6.09 -10.70
N LEU A 72 -3.61 -6.34 -9.61
CA LEU A 72 -4.11 -7.64 -9.25
C LEU A 72 -5.62 -7.55 -9.02
N LYS A 73 -6.38 -8.23 -9.87
CA LYS A 73 -7.82 -8.42 -9.64
C LYS A 73 -8.00 -9.34 -8.45
N ARG A 74 -8.69 -8.85 -7.42
CA ARG A 74 -8.96 -9.58 -6.19
C ARG A 74 -10.39 -10.14 -6.23
N PRO A 75 -10.60 -11.41 -5.85
CA PRO A 75 -11.93 -11.97 -5.66
C PRO A 75 -12.80 -11.11 -4.72
N VAL A 76 -14.08 -10.99 -5.01
CA VAL A 76 -15.03 -10.13 -4.25
C VAL A 76 -15.10 -10.54 -2.77
N GLN A 77 -14.99 -11.83 -2.48
CA GLN A 77 -14.94 -12.36 -1.11
C GLN A 77 -13.79 -11.80 -0.24
N TYR A 78 -12.71 -11.32 -0.85
CA TYR A 78 -11.58 -10.69 -0.15
C TYR A 78 -11.69 -9.15 -0.11
N SER A 79 -12.84 -8.60 -0.53
CA SER A 79 -13.13 -7.17 -0.61
C SER A 79 -14.28 -6.72 0.30
N THR A 80 -14.76 -7.63 1.16
CA THR A 80 -15.81 -7.34 2.15
C THR A 80 -15.28 -6.42 3.26
N ASP A 81 -16.18 -5.83 4.06
CA ASP A 81 -15.76 -5.04 5.23
C ASP A 81 -15.08 -5.87 6.33
N GLN A 82 -15.34 -7.18 6.34
CA GLN A 82 -14.76 -8.11 7.31
C GLN A 82 -13.45 -8.74 6.81
N ALA A 83 -13.07 -8.49 5.55
CA ALA A 83 -11.82 -9.02 5.00
C ALA A 83 -10.62 -8.30 5.63
N SER A 84 -9.78 -9.05 6.33
CA SER A 84 -8.56 -8.51 6.95
C SER A 84 -7.50 -8.17 5.89
N SER A 85 -6.62 -7.23 6.22
CA SER A 85 -5.45 -6.90 5.39
C SER A 85 -4.58 -8.14 5.11
N GLU A 86 -4.53 -9.09 6.04
CA GLU A 86 -3.78 -10.34 5.90
C GLU A 86 -4.28 -11.19 4.73
N VAL A 87 -5.61 -11.33 4.56
CA VAL A 87 -6.19 -12.07 3.43
C VAL A 87 -5.76 -11.45 2.09
N VAL A 88 -5.70 -10.12 2.03
CA VAL A 88 -5.27 -9.38 0.84
C VAL A 88 -3.81 -9.64 0.52
N VAL A 89 -2.95 -9.60 1.54
CA VAL A 89 -1.51 -9.88 1.40
C VAL A 89 -1.29 -11.33 0.96
N LYS A 90 -1.93 -12.30 1.62
CA LYS A 90 -1.86 -13.72 1.25
C LYS A 90 -2.31 -13.97 -0.19
N HIS A 91 -3.40 -13.34 -0.62
CA HIS A 91 -3.86 -13.43 -2.01
C HIS A 91 -2.83 -12.88 -3.00
N ALA A 92 -2.23 -11.72 -2.70
CA ALA A 92 -1.21 -11.13 -3.54
C ALA A 92 0.05 -12.01 -3.64
N MET A 93 0.54 -12.51 -2.51
CA MET A 93 1.70 -13.41 -2.47
C MET A 93 1.48 -14.67 -3.31
N LYS A 94 0.33 -15.32 -3.17
CA LYS A 94 -0.03 -16.50 -3.96
C LYS A 94 -0.11 -16.21 -5.46
N SER A 95 -0.63 -15.04 -5.83
CA SER A 95 -0.88 -14.68 -7.24
C SER A 95 0.39 -14.30 -8.01
N ILE A 96 1.41 -13.74 -7.35
CA ILE A 96 2.58 -13.19 -8.03
C ILE A 96 3.62 -14.28 -8.37
N ASN A 97 3.53 -15.46 -7.72
CA ASN A 97 4.43 -16.60 -7.89
C ASN A 97 5.93 -16.22 -7.96
N LYS A 98 6.34 -15.23 -7.15
CA LYS A 98 7.73 -14.77 -6.99
C LYS A 98 8.04 -14.58 -5.52
N LYS A 99 9.27 -14.86 -5.13
CA LYS A 99 9.78 -14.60 -3.78
C LYS A 99 10.19 -13.13 -3.64
N TYR A 100 9.82 -12.53 -2.51
CA TYR A 100 10.22 -11.21 -2.06
C TYR A 100 10.78 -11.33 -0.65
N ASP A 101 11.78 -10.53 -0.33
CA ASP A 101 12.41 -10.48 0.99
C ASP A 101 11.55 -9.69 1.97
N TYR A 102 10.87 -8.64 1.48
CA TYR A 102 9.95 -7.85 2.28
C TYR A 102 8.66 -7.52 1.52
N ILE A 103 7.61 -7.31 2.30
CA ILE A 103 6.32 -6.82 1.83
C ILE A 103 6.00 -5.55 2.62
N ILE A 104 5.52 -4.52 1.93
CA ILE A 104 4.99 -3.31 2.54
C ILE A 104 3.54 -3.10 2.11
N LEU A 105 2.66 -2.91 3.09
CA LEU A 105 1.26 -2.57 2.85
C LEU A 105 1.10 -1.04 2.88
N LEU A 106 0.70 -0.46 1.76
CA LEU A 106 0.55 0.99 1.62
C LEU A 106 -0.93 1.34 1.42
N GLN A 107 -1.57 1.85 2.48
CA GLN A 107 -2.98 2.21 2.42
C GLN A 107 -3.20 3.51 1.62
N PRO A 108 -4.12 3.53 0.63
CA PRO A 108 -4.43 4.74 -0.14
C PRO A 108 -4.93 5.91 0.71
N THR A 109 -5.47 5.63 1.90
CA THR A 109 -5.99 6.62 2.86
C THR A 109 -4.91 7.41 3.60
N SER A 110 -3.64 7.18 3.30
CA SER A 110 -2.51 7.95 3.81
C SER A 110 -1.82 8.71 2.65
N PRO A 111 -2.50 9.65 1.97
CA PRO A 111 -1.98 10.29 0.75
C PRO A 111 -0.78 11.21 1.02
N LEU A 112 -0.59 11.67 2.26
CA LEU A 112 0.54 12.52 2.66
C LEU A 112 1.83 11.74 2.91
N ARG A 113 1.77 10.40 2.97
CA ARG A 113 2.97 9.56 3.08
C ARG A 113 3.66 9.55 1.71
N ASP A 114 4.81 10.23 1.63
CA ASP A 114 5.61 10.36 0.42
C ASP A 114 6.62 9.20 0.27
N LYS A 115 7.51 9.32 -0.75
CA LYS A 115 8.60 8.37 -0.97
C LYS A 115 9.62 8.37 0.17
N THR A 116 9.86 9.54 0.77
CA THR A 116 10.87 9.73 1.80
C THR A 116 10.49 8.97 3.07
N ALA A 117 9.21 9.02 3.44
CA ALA A 117 8.67 8.22 4.53
C ALA A 117 8.81 6.71 4.29
N ILE A 118 8.62 6.23 3.06
CA ILE A 118 8.85 4.82 2.71
C ILE A 118 10.33 4.47 2.84
N ASP A 119 11.21 5.32 2.28
CA ASP A 119 12.65 5.05 2.25
C ASP A 119 13.22 5.02 3.68
N ASN A 120 12.86 5.98 4.51
CA ASN A 120 13.25 6.04 5.91
C ASN A 120 12.73 4.84 6.72
N ALA A 121 11.54 4.32 6.38
CA ALA A 121 10.99 3.13 7.02
C ALA A 121 11.85 1.90 6.74
N PHE A 122 12.31 1.71 5.50
CA PHE A 122 13.22 0.60 5.17
C PHE A 122 14.62 0.80 5.76
N GLU A 123 15.15 2.01 5.75
CA GLU A 123 16.44 2.31 6.38
C GLU A 123 16.41 1.96 7.87
N LYS A 124 15.34 2.35 8.57
CA LYS A 124 15.15 2.01 9.99
C LYS A 124 14.94 0.51 10.22
N LEU A 125 14.19 -0.16 9.35
CA LEU A 125 13.99 -1.61 9.41
C LEU A 125 15.33 -2.35 9.29
N PHE A 126 16.18 -1.94 8.35
CA PHE A 126 17.49 -2.57 8.12
C PHE A 126 18.49 -2.23 9.23
N SER A 127 18.53 -0.98 9.71
CA SER A 127 19.47 -0.58 10.75
C SER A 127 19.20 -1.28 12.08
N LEU A 128 17.94 -1.61 12.35
CA LEU A 128 17.52 -2.29 13.59
C LEU A 128 17.53 -3.82 13.46
N ASP A 129 17.88 -4.36 12.29
CA ASP A 129 17.72 -5.79 11.95
C ASP A 129 16.33 -6.33 12.34
N ALA A 130 15.30 -5.52 12.11
CA ALA A 130 13.94 -5.82 12.54
C ALA A 130 13.19 -6.65 11.48
N THR A 131 12.25 -7.48 11.95
CA THR A 131 11.41 -8.31 11.09
C THR A 131 10.17 -7.57 10.58
N SER A 132 9.73 -6.53 11.29
CA SER A 132 8.55 -5.73 10.93
C SER A 132 8.68 -4.30 11.44
N LEU A 133 7.95 -3.38 10.79
CA LEU A 133 7.87 -1.98 11.18
C LEU A 133 6.47 -1.44 10.84
N ILE A 134 5.93 -0.60 11.71
CA ILE A 134 4.65 0.09 11.53
C ILE A 134 4.84 1.60 11.69
N SER A 135 4.22 2.39 10.81
CA SER A 135 4.19 3.84 10.94
C SER A 135 3.21 4.26 12.03
N VAL A 136 3.64 5.16 12.92
CA VAL A 136 2.83 5.74 13.99
C VAL A 136 2.98 7.26 14.00
N CYS A 137 2.05 7.95 14.63
CA CYS A 137 2.18 9.37 14.97
C CYS A 137 1.90 9.54 16.46
N GLU A 138 2.54 10.54 17.07
CA GLU A 138 2.21 10.94 18.44
C GLU A 138 0.79 11.53 18.48
N THR A 139 0.06 11.25 19.56
CA THR A 139 -1.30 11.76 19.77
C THR A 139 -1.38 12.42 21.15
N ASP A 140 -1.97 13.61 21.22
CA ASP A 140 -2.25 14.27 22.49
C ASP A 140 -3.53 13.69 23.10
N ASN A 141 -3.37 12.83 24.11
CA ASN A 141 -4.48 12.16 24.79
C ASN A 141 -5.12 13.01 25.90
N LYS A 142 -4.78 14.30 26.05
CA LYS A 142 -5.40 15.17 27.07
C LYS A 142 -6.91 15.29 26.93
N ILE A 143 -7.46 15.18 25.71
CA ILE A 143 -8.90 15.31 25.43
C ILE A 143 -9.69 14.03 25.77
N LEU A 144 -9.03 12.87 25.88
CA LEU A 144 -9.69 11.58 26.14
C LEU A 144 -9.84 11.24 27.64
N LYS A 145 -9.43 12.15 28.54
CA LYS A 145 -9.55 12.01 30.00
C LYS A 145 -10.68 12.86 30.61
N ALA A 146 -11.73 13.16 29.84
CA ALA A 146 -12.95 13.83 30.32
C ALA A 146 -14.08 12.81 30.50
#